data_AF-A0A516W952-F1
#
_entry.id   AF-A0A516W952-F1
#
_cell.length_a   1.000
_cell.length_b   1.000
_cell.length_c   1.000
_cell.angle_alpha   90.00
_cell.angle_beta   90.00
_cell.angle_gamma   90.00
#
_symmetry.space_group_name_H-M   'P 1'
#
loop_
_entity.id
_entity.type
_entity.pdbx_description
1 polymer ?
#
loop_
_entity_poly.entity_id
_entity_poly.type
_entity_poly.pdbx_seq_one_letter_code
_entity_poly.pdbx_strand_id
1 'polypeptide(L)'
;MSSPGIPPEDRAQAENRFPDESAGRDRAMMQRALELARQAWQEGEVPVGAVLVSAEGEILGEGRNRTIGDHDPTAHAEVVALRDAGFKQANYRLPGATLYVTLEPCTMCIGAMLHARLARIVYGATDPKTGACGSVLDIPAHEQLNHQTRVEAGVLADECSAMLKAFFRERRAQAAQEKSKMNKQIPVRVEGLGHDHDHGHAHDHGSHGHSHDHDHGHHAGHGGCSGGQGGCCGNCGGQGAAGAERIYLFAPSGVPAPELLDTAQASLKQLGFAPVLDADVRSQHQRFAGTDAQRLAGVARALAQPADIVMAVRGGYGMSRLLSRIDWRAVADSGKRFVGHSDFTAFNLALLAQTGAVSYAGPCACSDFAGPLADDLTHDLFAEMMHGDLEALSFESPDADPIDCRGTLWGGNLAMLVSLLGTPYFPQIDDGILFLEDVSEHPYRIERMLIQLQQAGVLARQQAIVLGTFTDYRLAEQDRGYDLQAAIDWIKAETGIAVIPGLPFGHSSPKATLPVGQRVGLATEDGMAYLVFKEHHHAHD
;
A
#
# COMPACT_ATOMS: atom_id res chain seq x y z
N MET A 1 60.66 -5.40 -2.24
CA MET A 1 61.06 -5.46 -0.82
C MET A 1 59.79 -5.63 -0.03
N SER A 2 59.55 -6.85 0.43
CA SER A 2 58.35 -7.25 1.17
C SER A 2 58.58 -6.99 2.66
N SER A 3 57.68 -6.26 3.33
CA SER A 3 57.73 -6.09 4.79
C SER A 3 57.39 -7.42 5.49
N PRO A 4 58.10 -7.76 6.58
CA PRO A 4 57.90 -9.04 7.26
C PRO A 4 56.66 -9.00 8.15
N GLY A 5 55.87 -10.08 8.08
CA GLY A 5 54.68 -10.29 8.91
C GLY A 5 55.04 -10.59 10.38
N ILE A 6 54.12 -10.21 11.27
CA ILE A 6 54.21 -10.44 12.71
C ILE A 6 54.03 -11.95 13.01
N PRO A 7 54.83 -12.57 13.90
CA PRO A 7 54.79 -14.01 14.17
C PRO A 7 53.50 -14.49 14.87
N PRO A 8 53.16 -15.79 14.79
CA PRO A 8 51.83 -16.31 15.14
C PRO A 8 51.52 -16.47 16.64
N GLU A 9 52.45 -16.13 17.55
CA GLU A 9 52.31 -16.44 18.99
C GLU A 9 51.78 -15.27 19.84
N ASP A 10 51.64 -14.05 19.29
CA ASP A 10 51.08 -12.89 20.01
C ASP A 10 49.57 -12.69 19.81
N ARG A 11 48.88 -13.58 19.10
CA ARG A 11 47.42 -13.50 18.90
C ARG A 11 46.60 -13.98 20.10
N ALA A 12 47.20 -14.73 21.03
CA ALA A 12 46.49 -15.38 22.12
C ALA A 12 46.54 -14.62 23.47
N GLN A 13 47.10 -13.40 23.52
CA GLN A 13 47.15 -12.58 24.75
C GLN A 13 46.51 -11.19 24.62
N ALA A 14 45.84 -10.89 23.50
CA ALA A 14 45.07 -9.66 23.32
C ALA A 14 43.56 -9.82 23.62
N GLU A 15 43.12 -11.02 24.00
CA GLU A 15 41.72 -11.35 24.33
C GLU A 15 41.44 -11.39 25.83
N ASN A 16 41.89 -10.39 26.62
CA ASN A 16 41.30 -10.15 27.95
C ASN A 16 41.81 -8.86 28.60
N ARG A 17 41.24 -7.69 28.23
CA ARG A 17 41.54 -6.48 29.03
C ARG A 17 40.39 -5.55 29.41
N PHE A 18 39.13 -5.80 29.04
CA PHE A 18 38.01 -5.01 29.59
C PHE A 18 36.66 -5.78 29.65
N PRO A 19 36.40 -6.69 30.60
CA PRO A 19 35.14 -7.46 30.59
C PRO A 19 34.03 -7.09 31.61
N ASP A 20 34.16 -6.08 32.48
CA ASP A 20 33.10 -5.80 33.49
C ASP A 20 32.57 -4.34 33.47
N GLU A 21 33.45 -3.33 33.33
CA GLU A 21 33.02 -1.91 33.30
C GLU A 21 32.28 -1.50 32.02
N SER A 22 32.58 -2.12 30.86
CA SER A 22 31.90 -1.79 29.59
C SER A 22 30.43 -2.20 29.62
N ALA A 23 30.11 -3.40 30.09
CA ALA A 23 28.74 -3.89 30.13
C ALA A 23 27.84 -3.06 31.06
N GLY A 24 28.38 -2.61 32.21
CA GLY A 24 27.69 -1.69 33.12
C GLY A 24 27.41 -0.33 32.48
N ARG A 25 28.40 0.23 31.76
CA ARG A 25 28.26 1.50 31.02
C ARG A 25 27.25 1.39 29.88
N ASP A 26 27.33 0.34 29.08
CA ASP A 26 26.45 0.14 27.94
C ASP A 26 24.99 0.05 28.36
N ARG A 27 24.74 -0.67 29.46
CA ARG A 27 23.41 -0.73 30.08
C ARG A 27 22.95 0.63 30.59
N ALA A 28 23.81 1.39 31.26
CA ALA A 28 23.47 2.72 31.77
C ALA A 28 23.16 3.72 30.64
N MET A 29 23.95 3.72 29.56
CA MET A 29 23.73 4.59 28.42
C MET A 29 22.49 4.18 27.62
N MET A 30 22.21 2.88 27.51
CA MET A 30 20.96 2.40 26.91
C MET A 30 19.73 2.76 27.76
N GLN A 31 19.84 2.74 29.10
CA GLN A 31 18.78 3.25 29.98
C GLN A 31 18.52 4.74 29.73
N ARG A 32 19.57 5.54 29.55
CA ARG A 32 19.44 6.94 29.18
C ARG A 32 18.79 7.13 27.81
N ALA A 33 19.16 6.31 26.82
CA ALA A 33 18.51 6.30 25.51
C ALA A 33 17.01 5.94 25.62
N LEU A 34 16.63 5.00 26.49
CA LEU A 34 15.23 4.68 26.80
C LEU A 34 14.48 5.85 27.46
N GLU A 35 15.13 6.67 28.28
CA GLU A 35 14.52 7.90 28.81
C GLU A 35 14.19 8.91 27.70
N LEU A 36 15.10 9.08 26.74
CA LEU A 36 14.90 9.92 25.57
C LEU A 36 13.80 9.37 24.66
N ALA A 37 13.73 8.04 24.49
CA ALA A 37 12.66 7.37 23.76
C ALA A 37 11.27 7.59 24.42
N ARG A 38 11.19 7.62 25.76
CA ARG A 38 9.95 7.97 26.48
C ARG A 38 9.54 9.43 26.23
N GLN A 39 10.50 10.35 26.13
CA GLN A 39 10.19 11.74 25.78
C GLN A 39 9.63 11.84 24.36
N ALA A 40 10.20 11.11 23.39
CA ALA A 40 9.67 11.04 22.03
C ALA A 40 8.23 10.53 22.01
N TRP A 41 7.93 9.47 22.77
CA TRP A 41 6.55 8.99 22.93
C TRP A 41 5.62 10.10 23.43
N GLN A 42 6.00 10.81 24.50
CA GLN A 42 5.19 11.88 25.08
C GLN A 42 4.92 13.02 24.09
N GLU A 43 5.81 13.21 23.12
CA GLU A 43 5.71 14.19 22.04
C GLU A 43 4.94 13.67 20.82
N GLY A 44 4.49 12.41 20.83
CA GLY A 44 3.76 11.77 19.73
C GLY A 44 4.67 11.18 18.64
N GLU A 45 5.98 11.16 18.86
CA GLU A 45 7.00 10.60 17.97
C GLU A 45 7.17 9.10 18.18
N VAL A 46 7.70 8.40 17.18
CA VAL A 46 8.13 7.00 17.33
C VAL A 46 9.20 6.94 18.45
N PRO A 47 9.05 6.09 19.49
CA PRO A 47 9.88 6.12 20.69
C PRO A 47 11.26 5.52 20.46
N VAL A 48 12.13 6.28 19.80
CA VAL A 48 13.54 5.97 19.62
C VAL A 48 14.37 7.08 20.27
N GLY A 49 15.35 6.68 21.06
CA GLY A 49 16.29 7.58 21.72
C GLY A 49 17.72 7.14 21.47
N ALA A 50 18.64 8.09 21.46
CA ALA A 50 20.05 7.86 21.24
C ALA A 50 20.93 8.78 22.10
N VAL A 51 22.08 8.27 22.52
CA VAL A 51 23.08 8.99 23.30
C VAL A 51 24.44 8.75 22.67
N LEU A 52 25.17 9.83 22.40
CA LEU A 52 26.55 9.77 21.93
C LEU A 52 27.50 10.07 23.10
N VAL A 53 28.49 9.20 23.30
CA VAL A 53 29.40 9.23 24.44
C VAL A 53 30.85 9.26 23.97
N SER A 54 31.70 10.05 24.61
CA SER A 54 33.14 10.11 24.33
C SER A 54 33.88 8.84 24.76
N ALA A 55 35.15 8.72 24.40
CA ALA A 55 36.01 7.64 24.87
C ALA A 55 36.18 7.67 26.41
N GLU A 56 36.10 8.85 27.00
CA GLU A 56 36.21 9.12 28.44
C GLU A 56 34.89 8.84 29.20
N GLY A 57 33.79 8.57 28.48
CA GLY A 57 32.49 8.28 29.08
C GLY A 57 31.58 9.49 29.27
N GLU A 58 31.91 10.63 28.69
CA GLU A 58 31.10 11.86 28.76
C GLU A 58 30.03 11.86 27.67
N ILE A 59 28.79 12.25 28.00
CA ILE A 59 27.73 12.41 27.01
C ILE A 59 28.04 13.65 26.15
N LEU A 60 28.35 13.42 24.89
CA LEU A 60 28.62 14.46 23.90
C LEU A 60 27.34 15.01 23.28
N GLY A 61 26.35 14.14 23.07
CA GLY A 61 25.07 14.54 22.49
C GLY A 61 23.93 13.58 22.82
N GLU A 62 22.72 14.12 22.86
CA GLU A 62 21.49 13.38 23.13
C GLU A 62 20.48 13.63 22.01
N GLY A 63 19.76 12.58 21.63
CA GLY A 63 18.77 12.66 20.57
C GLY A 63 17.59 11.74 20.81
N ARG A 64 16.46 12.14 20.26
CA ARG A 64 15.25 11.34 20.14
C ARG A 64 14.60 11.66 18.81
N ASN A 65 13.75 10.78 18.31
CA ASN A 65 13.03 11.07 17.06
C ASN A 65 12.24 12.37 17.21
N ARG A 66 12.32 13.21 16.17
CA ARG A 66 11.59 14.47 16.02
C ARG A 66 11.04 14.66 14.60
N THR A 67 10.84 13.55 13.89
CA THR A 67 10.46 13.54 12.48
C THR A 67 9.12 14.22 12.21
N ILE A 68 8.16 14.09 13.12
CA ILE A 68 6.82 14.65 12.98
C ILE A 68 6.84 16.12 13.43
N GLY A 69 7.35 16.39 14.63
CA GLY A 69 7.34 17.71 15.25
C GLY A 69 8.23 18.74 14.57
N ASP A 70 9.37 18.32 14.01
CA ASP A 70 10.28 19.23 13.28
C ASP A 70 10.02 19.24 11.77
N HIS A 71 9.12 18.38 11.28
CA HIS A 71 8.91 18.14 9.85
C HIS A 71 10.23 17.82 9.10
N ASP A 72 11.18 17.19 9.79
CA ASP A 72 12.49 16.85 9.25
C ASP A 72 12.58 15.32 9.07
N PRO A 73 12.56 14.81 7.83
CA PRO A 73 12.63 13.37 7.57
C PRO A 73 13.96 12.74 8.00
N THR A 74 14.97 13.56 8.33
CA THR A 74 16.28 13.11 8.81
C THR A 74 16.43 13.17 10.33
N ALA A 75 15.45 13.72 11.07
CA ALA A 75 15.51 13.90 12.53
C ALA A 75 15.25 12.60 13.32
N HIS A 76 15.93 11.53 12.92
CA HIS A 76 16.05 10.29 13.69
C HIS A 76 16.92 10.52 14.93
N ALA A 77 16.67 9.77 16.00
CA ALA A 77 17.35 9.93 17.27
C ALA A 77 18.88 9.98 17.14
N GLU A 78 19.47 9.15 16.29
CA GLU A 78 20.92 9.09 16.09
C GLU A 78 21.45 10.33 15.37
N VAL A 79 20.72 10.82 14.37
CA VAL A 79 21.08 12.05 13.64
C VAL A 79 20.95 13.26 14.56
N VAL A 80 19.91 13.33 15.38
CA VAL A 80 19.71 14.39 16.38
C VAL A 80 20.85 14.37 17.40
N ALA A 81 21.24 13.20 17.91
CA ALA A 81 22.35 13.07 18.85
C ALA A 81 23.69 13.48 18.22
N LEU A 82 23.95 13.10 16.96
CA LEU A 82 25.13 13.51 16.20
C LEU A 82 25.16 15.03 15.96
N ARG A 83 24.02 15.65 15.64
CA ARG A 83 23.90 17.11 15.45
C ARG A 83 24.15 17.86 16.75
N ASP A 84 23.53 17.43 17.85
CA ASP A 84 23.72 18.01 19.18
C ASP A 84 25.19 17.93 19.60
N ALA A 85 25.82 16.76 19.45
CA ALA A 85 27.24 16.58 19.71
C ALA A 85 28.12 17.44 18.79
N GLY A 86 27.85 17.45 17.49
CA GLY A 86 28.63 18.23 16.53
C GLY A 86 28.58 19.73 16.79
N PHE A 87 27.41 20.23 17.22
CA PHE A 87 27.24 21.61 17.65
C PHE A 87 28.03 21.91 18.94
N LYS A 88 27.88 21.08 19.98
CA LYS A 88 28.59 21.23 21.28
C LYS A 88 30.10 21.14 21.14
N GLN A 89 30.59 20.26 20.26
CA GLN A 89 32.02 20.04 20.01
C GLN A 89 32.60 20.95 18.92
N ALA A 90 31.75 21.74 18.24
CA ALA A 90 32.11 22.52 17.05
C ALA A 90 32.89 21.68 16.00
N ASN A 91 32.54 20.40 15.86
CA ASN A 91 33.25 19.45 15.00
C ASN A 91 32.29 18.37 14.48
N TYR A 92 32.27 18.17 13.17
CA TYR A 92 31.44 17.16 12.51
C TYR A 92 32.02 15.74 12.60
N ARG A 93 33.28 15.59 13.05
CA ARG A 93 33.92 14.30 13.29
C ARG A 93 34.09 14.09 14.79
N LEU A 94 33.68 12.92 15.25
CA LEU A 94 33.62 12.52 16.65
C LEU A 94 34.36 11.18 16.85
N PRO A 95 35.68 11.14 16.52
CA PRO A 95 36.46 9.91 16.60
C PRO A 95 36.54 9.39 18.04
N GLY A 96 36.50 8.05 18.19
CA GLY A 96 36.55 7.42 19.52
C GLY A 96 35.20 7.37 20.24
N ALA A 97 34.19 8.12 19.77
CA ALA A 97 32.88 8.13 20.41
C ALA A 97 32.08 6.86 20.13
N THR A 98 31.21 6.50 21.08
CA THR A 98 30.25 5.40 21.00
C THR A 98 28.83 5.95 20.96
N LEU A 99 28.01 5.50 20.00
CA LEU A 99 26.59 5.82 19.96
C LEU A 99 25.75 4.66 20.49
N TYR A 100 24.88 4.96 21.44
CA TYR A 100 23.87 4.05 22.00
C TYR A 100 22.50 4.43 21.45
N VAL A 101 21.73 3.48 20.94
CA VAL A 101 20.38 3.74 20.40
C VAL A 101 19.41 2.60 20.71
N THR A 102 18.16 2.93 21.02
CA THR A 102 17.17 1.92 21.44
C THR A 102 16.72 0.98 20.32
N LEU A 103 16.89 1.37 19.05
CA LEU A 103 16.50 0.61 17.87
C LEU A 103 17.70 0.51 16.90
N GLU A 104 17.81 -0.60 16.17
CA GLU A 104 18.84 -0.79 15.16
C GLU A 104 18.81 0.36 14.13
N PRO A 105 19.96 1.00 13.84
CA PRO A 105 19.99 2.14 12.94
C PRO A 105 19.68 1.77 11.49
N CYS A 106 18.99 2.67 10.80
CA CYS A 106 18.75 2.56 9.36
C CYS A 106 19.99 2.97 8.52
N THR A 107 19.90 2.79 7.20
CA THR A 107 20.97 3.11 6.24
C THR A 107 21.48 4.56 6.36
N MET A 108 20.57 5.53 6.51
CA MET A 108 20.91 6.94 6.68
C MET A 108 21.73 7.18 7.95
N CYS A 109 21.26 6.63 9.07
CA CYS A 109 21.90 6.81 10.38
C CYS A 109 23.29 6.18 10.40
N ILE A 110 23.46 4.96 9.86
CA ILE A 110 24.77 4.32 9.74
C ILE A 110 25.72 5.15 8.86
N GLY A 111 25.25 5.62 7.70
CA GLY A 111 26.05 6.50 6.86
C GLY A 111 26.54 7.74 7.62
N ALA A 112 25.66 8.39 8.39
CA ALA A 112 26.01 9.54 9.21
C ALA A 112 27.05 9.20 10.30
N MET A 113 26.92 8.07 10.97
CA MET A 113 27.89 7.60 11.98
C MET A 113 29.28 7.31 11.38
N LEU A 114 29.32 6.70 10.19
CA LEU A 114 30.57 6.46 9.46
C LEU A 114 31.24 7.77 9.05
N HIS A 115 30.46 8.75 8.58
CA HIS A 115 30.97 10.09 8.27
C HIS A 115 31.47 10.84 9.52
N ALA A 116 30.80 10.66 10.66
CA ALA A 116 31.22 11.16 11.96
C ALA A 116 32.44 10.40 12.53
N ARG A 117 32.82 9.26 11.94
CA ARG A 117 33.96 8.41 12.36
C ARG A 117 33.79 7.83 13.76
N LEU A 118 32.57 7.44 14.12
CA LEU A 118 32.33 6.81 15.41
C LEU A 118 33.13 5.51 15.52
N ALA A 119 33.67 5.24 16.71
CA ALA A 119 34.41 4.01 16.96
C ALA A 119 33.47 2.81 17.12
N ARG A 120 32.30 3.04 17.72
CA ARG A 120 31.38 1.98 18.11
C ARG A 120 29.92 2.41 18.07
N ILE A 121 29.05 1.46 17.74
CA ILE A 121 27.59 1.60 17.78
C ILE A 121 27.04 0.46 18.63
N VAL A 122 26.14 0.78 19.54
CA VAL A 122 25.47 -0.18 20.42
C VAL A 122 23.97 0.03 20.28
N TYR A 123 23.23 -1.00 19.88
CA TYR A 123 21.77 -0.88 19.74
C TYR A 123 21.01 -1.91 20.58
N GLY A 124 19.78 -1.53 20.94
CA GLY A 124 18.88 -2.35 21.76
C GLY A 124 18.12 -3.38 20.95
N ALA A 125 16.97 -2.99 20.41
CA ALA A 125 16.12 -3.86 19.59
C ALA A 125 16.59 -3.89 18.13
N THR A 126 16.46 -5.06 17.47
CA THR A 126 16.64 -5.15 16.01
C THR A 126 15.50 -4.47 15.27
N ASP A 127 15.77 -3.98 14.05
CA ASP A 127 14.77 -3.44 13.14
C ASP A 127 14.68 -4.28 11.86
N PRO A 128 13.76 -5.25 11.78
CA PRO A 128 13.60 -6.11 10.61
C PRO A 128 13.07 -5.37 9.37
N LYS A 129 12.65 -4.10 9.49
CA LYS A 129 12.10 -3.32 8.37
C LYS A 129 13.12 -2.39 7.73
N THR A 130 13.97 -1.75 8.53
CA THR A 130 14.93 -0.75 8.01
C THR A 130 16.37 -0.88 8.52
N GLY A 131 16.62 -1.81 9.45
CA GLY A 131 17.90 -1.98 10.13
C GLY A 131 19.04 -2.31 9.18
N ALA A 132 20.15 -1.58 9.32
CA ALA A 132 21.31 -1.66 8.43
C ALA A 132 22.59 -2.21 9.10
N CYS A 133 22.42 -2.92 10.23
CA CYS A 133 23.48 -3.56 11.01
C CYS A 133 23.33 -5.09 11.06
N GLY A 134 22.70 -5.68 10.05
CA GLY A 134 22.49 -7.13 9.93
C GLY A 134 21.03 -7.56 9.73
N SER A 135 20.04 -6.69 9.93
CA SER A 135 18.63 -7.04 9.70
C SER A 135 18.24 -7.04 8.21
N VAL A 136 18.29 -5.88 7.56
CA VAL A 136 17.95 -5.73 6.11
C VAL A 136 19.21 -5.60 5.27
N LEU A 137 20.13 -4.76 5.74
CA LEU A 137 21.47 -4.58 5.18
C LEU A 137 22.51 -4.77 6.29
N ASP A 138 23.74 -5.06 5.91
CA ASP A 138 24.88 -5.08 6.82
C ASP A 138 25.95 -4.12 6.30
N ILE A 139 25.70 -2.82 6.49
CA ILE A 139 26.60 -1.76 6.03
C ILE A 139 27.98 -1.85 6.71
N PRO A 140 28.07 -2.06 8.03
CA PRO A 140 29.36 -2.24 8.71
C PRO A 140 30.18 -3.42 8.19
N ALA A 141 29.58 -4.46 7.63
CA ALA A 141 30.32 -5.59 7.05
C ALA A 141 31.00 -5.28 5.70
N HIS A 142 30.72 -4.14 5.07
CA HIS A 142 31.36 -3.77 3.81
C HIS A 142 32.77 -3.20 4.00
N GLU A 143 33.79 -4.05 3.85
CA GLU A 143 35.22 -3.69 4.00
C GLU A 143 35.71 -2.60 3.01
N GLN A 144 34.98 -2.35 1.92
CA GLN A 144 35.32 -1.29 0.95
C GLN A 144 35.07 0.12 1.48
N LEU A 145 34.29 0.25 2.56
CA LEU A 145 34.02 1.54 3.20
C LEU A 145 35.27 2.05 3.92
N ASN A 146 35.60 3.32 3.72
CA ASN A 146 36.84 3.94 4.20
C ASN A 146 36.95 3.93 5.74
N HIS A 147 35.85 4.19 6.44
CA HIS A 147 35.79 4.16 7.90
C HIS A 147 35.02 2.93 8.36
N GLN A 148 35.53 2.27 9.40
CA GLN A 148 34.96 1.05 9.95
C GLN A 148 34.56 1.33 11.40
N THR A 149 33.36 0.90 11.77
CA THR A 149 32.77 1.13 13.08
C THR A 149 32.32 -0.21 13.65
N ARG A 150 32.70 -0.51 14.89
CA ARG A 150 32.30 -1.75 15.56
C ARG A 150 30.83 -1.67 15.95
N VAL A 151 30.05 -2.71 15.68
CA VAL A 151 28.64 -2.77 16.06
C VAL A 151 28.39 -3.85 17.09
N GLU A 152 27.60 -3.52 18.10
CA GLU A 152 27.12 -4.45 19.13
C GLU A 152 25.62 -4.34 19.28
N ALA A 153 24.97 -5.49 19.35
CA ALA A 153 23.52 -5.62 19.35
C ALA A 153 23.02 -6.14 20.70
N GLY A 154 21.77 -5.83 21.02
CA GLY A 154 21.00 -6.55 22.02
C GLY A 154 21.07 -5.99 23.45
N VAL A 155 21.69 -4.83 23.67
CA VAL A 155 21.75 -4.22 25.00
C VAL A 155 20.36 -3.72 25.39
N LEU A 156 19.74 -4.33 26.42
CA LEU A 156 18.36 -4.04 26.83
C LEU A 156 17.34 -4.24 25.70
N ALA A 157 17.57 -5.23 24.82
CA ALA A 157 16.71 -5.50 23.67
C ALA A 157 15.23 -5.65 24.02
N ASP A 158 14.91 -6.39 25.09
CA ASP A 158 13.53 -6.65 25.50
C ASP A 158 12.81 -5.37 25.92
N GLU A 159 13.48 -4.51 26.68
CA GLU A 159 12.94 -3.24 27.17
C GLU A 159 12.72 -2.25 26.01
N CYS A 160 13.68 -2.18 25.09
CA CYS A 160 13.57 -1.38 23.88
C CYS A 160 12.44 -1.87 22.97
N SER A 161 12.36 -3.18 22.73
CA SER A 161 11.33 -3.81 21.90
C SER A 161 9.94 -3.63 22.52
N ALA A 162 9.82 -3.79 23.85
CA ALA A 162 8.57 -3.64 24.57
C ALA A 162 8.02 -2.21 24.45
N MET A 163 8.87 -1.19 24.57
CA MET A 163 8.48 0.21 24.41
C MET A 163 7.92 0.48 23.01
N LEU A 164 8.67 0.09 21.96
CA LEU A 164 8.26 0.30 20.57
C LEU A 164 6.94 -0.42 20.25
N LYS A 165 6.80 -1.69 20.68
CA LYS A 165 5.56 -2.47 20.51
C LYS A 165 4.38 -1.84 21.24
N ALA A 166 4.59 -1.30 22.44
CA ALA A 166 3.54 -0.69 23.23
C ALA A 166 3.04 0.61 22.59
N PHE A 167 3.94 1.44 22.05
CA PHE A 167 3.58 2.66 21.31
C PHE A 167 2.71 2.35 20.09
N PHE A 168 3.15 1.42 19.22
CA PHE A 168 2.35 1.07 18.04
C PHE A 168 1.01 0.40 18.39
N ARG A 169 0.94 -0.32 19.52
CA ARG A 169 -0.34 -0.85 20.02
C ARG A 169 -1.28 0.27 20.45
N GLU A 170 -0.77 1.29 21.14
CA GLU A 170 -1.55 2.46 21.55
C GLU A 170 -2.05 3.25 20.32
N ARG A 171 -1.17 3.52 19.35
CA ARG A 171 -1.54 4.20 18.09
C ARG A 171 -2.62 3.46 17.31
N ARG A 172 -2.51 2.12 17.19
CA ARG A 172 -3.56 1.31 16.56
C ARG A 172 -4.90 1.41 17.30
N ALA A 173 -4.88 1.41 18.64
CA ALA A 173 -6.09 1.55 19.44
C ALA A 173 -6.72 2.95 19.31
N GLN A 174 -5.91 4.01 19.25
CA GLN A 174 -6.37 5.39 19.05
C GLN A 174 -6.99 5.57 17.66
N ALA A 175 -6.32 5.09 16.61
CA ALA A 175 -6.86 5.12 15.25
C ALA A 175 -8.21 4.38 15.15
N ALA A 176 -8.36 3.23 15.82
CA ALA A 176 -9.64 2.52 15.88
C ALA A 176 -10.74 3.31 16.62
N GLN A 177 -10.40 4.02 17.70
CA GLN A 177 -11.33 4.86 18.44
C GLN A 177 -11.73 6.12 17.68
N GLU A 178 -10.79 6.76 16.98
CA GLU A 178 -11.04 7.92 16.12
C GLU A 178 -11.96 7.55 14.96
N LYS A 179 -11.68 6.42 14.26
CA LYS A 179 -12.60 5.85 13.27
C LYS A 179 -14.01 5.61 13.83
N SER A 180 -14.12 5.07 15.05
CA SER A 180 -15.42 4.83 15.71
C SER A 180 -16.16 6.12 16.11
N LYS A 181 -15.44 7.19 16.48
CA LYS A 181 -16.03 8.50 16.80
C LYS A 181 -16.45 9.27 15.56
N MET A 182 -15.66 9.20 14.50
CA MET A 182 -15.94 9.84 13.21
C MET A 182 -17.21 9.23 12.58
N ASN A 183 -17.39 7.91 12.67
CA ASN A 183 -18.63 7.24 12.25
C ASN A 183 -19.88 7.61 13.08
N LYS A 184 -19.72 8.15 14.29
CA LYS A 184 -20.84 8.52 15.18
C LYS A 184 -21.24 10.00 15.11
N GLN A 185 -20.41 10.86 14.49
CA GLN A 185 -20.62 12.31 14.47
C GLN A 185 -21.23 12.85 13.18
N ILE A 186 -21.50 12.01 12.16
CA ILE A 186 -22.21 12.41 10.95
C ILE A 186 -23.69 12.68 11.32
N PRO A 187 -24.17 13.92 11.37
CA PRO A 187 -25.60 14.18 11.47
C PRO A 187 -26.16 14.07 10.06
N VAL A 188 -27.02 13.08 9.82
CA VAL A 188 -27.86 13.06 8.62
C VAL A 188 -28.76 14.30 8.67
N ARG A 189 -28.35 15.39 8.01
CA ARG A 189 -29.15 16.59 7.81
C ARG A 189 -29.42 16.74 6.32
N VAL A 190 -30.58 16.24 5.91
CA VAL A 190 -31.21 16.57 4.63
C VAL A 190 -32.29 17.59 4.95
N GLU A 191 -32.01 18.87 4.75
CA GLU A 191 -33.06 19.89 4.63
C GLU A 191 -33.02 20.44 3.20
N GLY A 192 -34.17 20.30 2.53
CA GLY A 192 -34.34 20.49 1.11
C GLY A 192 -34.26 21.93 0.65
N LEU A 193 -33.65 22.12 -0.52
CA LEU A 193 -33.79 23.32 -1.34
C LEU A 193 -34.80 23.00 -2.44
N GLY A 194 -36.01 23.54 -2.30
CA GLY A 194 -37.04 23.52 -3.32
C GLY A 194 -36.58 24.29 -4.57
N HIS A 195 -36.73 23.65 -5.73
CA HIS A 195 -36.68 24.31 -7.02
C HIS A 195 -38.11 24.56 -7.49
N ASP A 196 -38.51 25.83 -7.48
CA ASP A 196 -39.63 26.34 -8.27
C ASP A 196 -39.21 26.35 -9.74
N HIS A 197 -39.79 25.47 -10.55
CA HIS A 197 -39.90 25.70 -11.99
C HIS A 197 -41.34 25.45 -12.47
N ASP A 198 -42.03 26.57 -12.61
CA ASP A 198 -43.21 26.80 -13.42
C ASP A 198 -42.99 26.31 -14.86
N HIS A 199 -43.76 25.30 -15.28
CA HIS A 199 -44.18 25.15 -16.66
C HIS A 199 -45.57 24.51 -16.71
N GLY A 200 -46.57 25.36 -16.90
CA GLY A 200 -47.92 24.95 -17.25
C GLY A 200 -47.98 24.28 -18.62
N HIS A 201 -48.59 23.10 -18.66
CA HIS A 201 -49.40 22.68 -19.80
C HIS A 201 -50.60 21.89 -19.30
N ALA A 202 -51.78 22.46 -19.56
CA ALA A 202 -53.07 21.85 -19.33
C ALA A 202 -53.34 20.76 -20.37
N HIS A 203 -53.75 19.57 -19.93
CA HIS A 203 -54.73 18.74 -20.64
C HIS A 203 -55.53 17.87 -19.66
N ASP A 204 -56.71 18.39 -19.41
CA ASP A 204 -58.03 17.85 -19.11
C ASP A 204 -58.33 16.32 -19.07
N HIS A 205 -59.21 16.03 -18.11
CA HIS A 205 -60.22 14.97 -17.96
C HIS A 205 -59.86 13.47 -17.78
N GLY A 206 -60.36 12.92 -16.66
CA GLY A 206 -60.60 11.48 -16.51
C GLY A 206 -60.82 10.99 -15.08
N SER A 207 -61.86 11.47 -14.39
CA SER A 207 -62.33 10.89 -13.13
C SER A 207 -62.78 9.43 -13.30
N HIS A 208 -62.53 8.57 -12.31
CA HIS A 208 -63.55 7.73 -11.66
C HIS A 208 -62.95 7.00 -10.45
N GLY A 209 -63.59 7.18 -9.29
CA GLY A 209 -63.31 6.42 -8.09
C GLY A 209 -63.97 5.05 -8.12
N HIS A 210 -63.61 4.20 -7.17
CA HIS A 210 -64.54 3.63 -6.19
C HIS A 210 -63.77 2.78 -5.18
N SER A 211 -64.02 3.08 -3.91
CA SER A 211 -63.84 2.25 -2.73
C SER A 211 -64.67 0.96 -2.82
N HIS A 212 -64.20 -0.14 -2.23
CA HIS A 212 -64.88 -0.81 -1.11
C HIS A 212 -64.09 -2.01 -0.57
N ASP A 213 -64.05 -2.05 0.76
CA ASP A 213 -63.72 -3.19 1.62
C ASP A 213 -64.54 -4.45 1.33
N HIS A 214 -63.97 -5.63 1.60
CA HIS A 214 -64.37 -6.51 2.71
C HIS A 214 -63.76 -7.93 2.55
N ASP A 215 -62.88 -8.25 3.48
CA ASP A 215 -63.11 -9.21 4.57
C ASP A 215 -63.16 -10.74 4.38
N HIS A 216 -62.43 -11.38 5.30
CA HIS A 216 -62.53 -12.69 5.94
C HIS A 216 -62.56 -14.02 5.16
N GLY A 217 -61.71 -14.95 5.64
CA GLY A 217 -61.82 -16.38 5.35
C GLY A 217 -60.74 -17.24 6.01
N HIS A 218 -60.88 -17.49 7.31
CA HIS A 218 -60.13 -18.47 8.12
C HIS A 218 -60.10 -19.88 7.51
N HIS A 219 -59.03 -20.65 7.76
CA HIS A 219 -59.16 -21.94 8.46
C HIS A 219 -57.83 -22.45 9.03
N ALA A 220 -57.93 -22.96 10.26
CA ALA A 220 -56.90 -23.46 11.14
C ALA A 220 -56.75 -24.99 11.12
N GLY A 221 -55.68 -25.49 11.73
CA GLY A 221 -55.54 -26.88 12.24
C GLY A 221 -54.07 -27.28 12.41
N HIS A 222 -53.39 -26.93 13.51
CA HIS A 222 -53.33 -27.58 14.84
C HIS A 222 -52.43 -28.84 14.97
N GLY A 223 -51.55 -28.77 15.98
CA GLY A 223 -50.85 -29.88 16.66
C GLY A 223 -49.35 -29.62 16.77
N GLY A 224 -48.74 -29.13 17.86
CA GLY A 224 -49.13 -29.11 19.27
C GLY A 224 -48.36 -30.19 20.04
N CYS A 225 -47.20 -29.86 20.61
CA CYS A 225 -46.70 -30.53 21.81
C CYS A 225 -45.75 -29.65 22.62
N SER A 226 -45.96 -29.71 23.92
CA SER A 226 -45.62 -28.80 25.01
C SER A 226 -44.27 -29.07 25.69
N GLY A 227 -43.70 -28.02 26.27
CA GLY A 227 -43.13 -28.10 27.63
C GLY A 227 -41.77 -27.44 27.84
N GLY A 228 -41.71 -26.42 28.70
CA GLY A 228 -40.51 -26.14 29.51
C GLY A 228 -39.99 -24.70 29.49
N GLN A 229 -40.59 -23.88 30.35
CA GLN A 229 -40.19 -22.56 30.86
C GLN A 229 -38.69 -22.19 30.89
N GLY A 230 -38.40 -20.92 30.56
CA GLY A 230 -37.48 -20.07 31.32
C GLY A 230 -36.34 -19.42 30.53
N GLY A 231 -36.37 -18.09 30.37
CA GLY A 231 -35.16 -17.30 30.06
C GLY A 231 -35.38 -16.15 29.08
N CYS A 232 -35.45 -14.93 29.61
CA CYS A 232 -35.58 -13.69 28.85
C CYS A 232 -34.37 -13.36 27.95
N CYS A 233 -34.70 -12.65 26.86
CA CYS A 233 -33.96 -11.58 26.18
C CYS A 233 -32.50 -11.82 25.71
N GLY A 234 -32.34 -11.93 24.38
CA GLY A 234 -31.05 -11.82 23.69
C GLY A 234 -31.19 -12.13 22.20
N ASN A 235 -31.92 -11.29 21.47
CA ASN A 235 -32.00 -11.38 20.01
C ASN A 235 -30.69 -10.85 19.40
N CYS A 236 -29.66 -11.70 19.38
CA CYS A 236 -28.50 -11.54 18.52
C CYS A 236 -28.69 -12.54 17.39
N GLY A 237 -29.24 -12.09 16.26
CA GLY A 237 -29.32 -12.88 15.05
C GLY A 237 -27.90 -13.30 14.65
N GLY A 238 -27.58 -14.56 14.88
CA GLY A 238 -26.38 -15.18 14.33
C GLY A 238 -26.51 -15.18 12.82
N GLN A 239 -25.78 -14.28 12.17
CA GLN A 239 -25.42 -14.48 10.77
C GLN A 239 -24.53 -15.73 10.73
N GLY A 240 -25.01 -16.75 10.03
CA GLY A 240 -24.30 -18.01 9.85
C GLY A 240 -22.92 -17.77 9.25
N ALA A 241 -21.96 -18.58 9.67
CA ALA A 241 -20.64 -18.66 9.05
C ALA A 241 -20.81 -19.02 7.56
N ALA A 242 -20.80 -18.01 6.68
CA ALA A 242 -20.54 -18.22 5.27
C ALA A 242 -19.14 -18.84 5.14
N GLY A 243 -19.02 -19.93 4.38
CA GLY A 243 -17.74 -20.59 4.16
C GLY A 243 -16.74 -19.61 3.53
N ALA A 244 -15.47 -19.69 3.93
CA ALA A 244 -14.38 -18.86 3.41
C ALA A 244 -14.38 -18.82 1.87
N GLU A 245 -14.44 -17.63 1.29
CA GLU A 245 -14.51 -17.43 -0.15
C GLU A 245 -13.20 -17.89 -0.82
N ARG A 246 -13.31 -18.68 -1.88
CA ARG A 246 -12.14 -19.28 -2.54
C ARG A 246 -11.47 -18.28 -3.48
N ILE A 247 -10.15 -18.14 -3.32
CA ILE A 247 -9.29 -17.33 -4.18
C ILE A 247 -8.23 -18.19 -4.85
N TYR A 248 -8.14 -18.15 -6.17
CA TYR A 248 -7.15 -18.90 -6.95
C TYR A 248 -5.96 -18.03 -7.29
N LEU A 249 -4.76 -18.46 -6.90
CA LEU A 249 -3.51 -17.71 -7.07
C LEU A 249 -2.69 -18.31 -8.22
N PHE A 250 -2.45 -17.54 -9.27
CA PHE A 250 -1.73 -17.99 -10.46
C PHE A 250 -0.64 -17.00 -10.90
N ALA A 251 0.31 -17.48 -11.71
CA ALA A 251 1.51 -16.72 -12.09
C ALA A 251 1.60 -16.50 -13.62
N PRO A 252 0.88 -15.51 -14.18
CA PRO A 252 0.87 -15.30 -15.62
C PRO A 252 2.09 -14.50 -16.14
N SER A 253 2.85 -13.87 -15.25
CA SER A 253 3.90 -12.91 -15.56
C SER A 253 5.30 -13.39 -15.12
N GLY A 254 5.97 -12.64 -14.23
CA GLY A 254 7.32 -12.97 -13.75
C GLY A 254 7.33 -14.02 -12.63
N VAL A 255 8.49 -14.63 -12.40
CA VAL A 255 8.70 -15.61 -11.31
C VAL A 255 8.49 -14.95 -9.93
N PRO A 256 7.56 -15.43 -9.08
CA PRO A 256 7.45 -14.94 -7.71
C PRO A 256 8.60 -15.44 -6.85
N ALA A 257 8.98 -14.65 -5.83
CA ALA A 257 9.91 -15.10 -4.82
C ALA A 257 9.22 -16.22 -3.98
N PRO A 258 9.76 -17.44 -3.92
CA PRO A 258 9.08 -18.59 -3.32
C PRO A 258 8.62 -18.36 -1.88
N GLU A 259 9.43 -17.67 -1.08
CA GLU A 259 9.19 -17.33 0.33
C GLU A 259 7.98 -16.39 0.54
N LEU A 260 7.64 -15.58 -0.47
CA LEU A 260 6.50 -14.67 -0.40
C LEU A 260 5.17 -15.37 -0.68
N LEU A 261 5.17 -16.50 -1.39
CA LEU A 261 3.93 -17.23 -1.71
C LEU A 261 3.24 -17.76 -0.45
N ASP A 262 4.01 -18.40 0.44
CA ASP A 262 3.45 -19.04 1.64
C ASP A 262 2.94 -17.97 2.62
N THR A 263 3.69 -16.86 2.76
CA THR A 263 3.27 -15.69 3.54
C THR A 263 1.98 -15.09 2.98
N ALA A 264 1.89 -14.91 1.66
CA ALA A 264 0.70 -14.34 1.03
C ALA A 264 -0.53 -15.22 1.24
N GLN A 265 -0.38 -16.55 1.16
CA GLN A 265 -1.46 -17.48 1.48
C GLN A 265 -1.89 -17.38 2.96
N ALA A 266 -0.93 -17.20 3.88
CA ALA A 266 -1.25 -17.06 5.30
C ALA A 266 -2.04 -15.77 5.56
N SER A 267 -1.62 -14.64 4.98
CA SER A 267 -2.30 -13.35 5.10
C SER A 267 -3.72 -13.40 4.52
N LEU A 268 -3.89 -13.96 3.32
CA LEU A 268 -5.23 -14.12 2.71
C LEU A 268 -6.16 -15.00 3.57
N LYS A 269 -5.63 -16.04 4.23
CA LYS A 269 -6.40 -16.85 5.19
C LYS A 269 -6.85 -16.06 6.41
N GLN A 270 -6.00 -15.15 6.91
CA GLN A 270 -6.35 -14.28 8.03
C GLN A 270 -7.47 -13.31 7.68
N LEU A 271 -7.58 -12.91 6.41
CA LEU A 271 -8.66 -12.07 5.88
C LEU A 271 -9.95 -12.85 5.56
N GLY A 272 -10.00 -14.16 5.86
CA GLY A 272 -11.20 -14.98 5.65
C GLY A 272 -11.31 -15.63 4.27
N PHE A 273 -10.29 -15.52 3.41
CA PHE A 273 -10.25 -16.21 2.12
C PHE A 273 -9.68 -17.63 2.24
N ALA A 274 -10.03 -18.49 1.29
CA ALA A 274 -9.46 -19.82 1.11
C ALA A 274 -8.55 -19.86 -0.13
N PRO A 275 -7.25 -19.51 0.00
CA PRO A 275 -6.33 -19.43 -1.14
C PRO A 275 -5.87 -20.80 -1.64
N VAL A 276 -5.98 -20.99 -2.96
CA VAL A 276 -5.54 -22.18 -3.69
C VAL A 276 -4.45 -21.78 -4.68
N LEU A 277 -3.28 -22.43 -4.61
CA LEU A 277 -2.19 -22.19 -5.55
C LEU A 277 -2.38 -22.96 -6.86
N ASP A 278 -2.07 -22.31 -7.98
CA ASP A 278 -1.89 -22.98 -9.26
C ASP A 278 -0.72 -23.98 -9.21
N ALA A 279 -0.88 -25.11 -9.91
CA ALA A 279 0.10 -26.19 -9.90
C ALA A 279 1.48 -25.77 -10.47
N ASP A 280 1.50 -24.82 -11.39
CA ASP A 280 2.71 -24.26 -12.00
C ASP A 280 3.13 -22.92 -11.36
N VAL A 281 2.53 -22.49 -10.24
CA VAL A 281 2.82 -21.15 -9.65
C VAL A 281 4.29 -20.96 -9.27
N ARG A 282 5.01 -22.07 -9.01
CA ARG A 282 6.44 -22.11 -8.69
C ARG A 282 7.33 -22.48 -9.88
N SER A 283 6.75 -22.74 -11.06
CA SER A 283 7.50 -23.06 -12.27
C SER A 283 8.34 -21.87 -12.71
N GLN A 284 9.50 -22.14 -13.30
CA GLN A 284 10.43 -21.11 -13.75
C GLN A 284 10.91 -21.41 -15.17
N HIS A 285 10.88 -20.40 -16.02
CA HIS A 285 11.46 -20.46 -17.36
C HIS A 285 12.01 -19.09 -17.70
N GLN A 286 13.33 -18.94 -17.69
CA GLN A 286 13.98 -17.63 -17.79
C GLN A 286 13.45 -16.69 -16.69
N ARG A 287 13.00 -15.48 -17.05
CA ARG A 287 12.37 -14.52 -16.12
C ARG A 287 10.90 -14.79 -15.81
N PHE A 288 10.29 -15.76 -16.49
CA PHE A 288 8.85 -16.02 -16.45
C PHE A 288 8.49 -17.14 -15.47
N ALA A 289 7.31 -17.08 -14.86
CA ALA A 289 6.78 -18.12 -13.97
C ALA A 289 6.31 -19.37 -14.74
N GLY A 290 7.25 -20.04 -15.42
CA GLY A 290 7.00 -21.16 -16.32
C GLY A 290 6.98 -20.76 -17.79
N THR A 291 6.94 -21.75 -18.68
CA THR A 291 6.84 -21.54 -20.12
C THR A 291 5.53 -20.84 -20.49
N ASP A 292 5.45 -20.25 -21.69
CA ASP A 292 4.19 -19.64 -22.15
C ASP A 292 3.02 -20.63 -22.14
N ALA A 293 3.26 -21.89 -22.46
CA ALA A 293 2.25 -22.94 -22.42
C ALA A 293 1.76 -23.21 -20.99
N GLN A 294 2.66 -23.26 -20.01
CA GLN A 294 2.30 -23.43 -18.60
C GLN A 294 1.52 -22.22 -18.05
N ARG A 295 1.98 -20.99 -18.34
CA ARG A 295 1.28 -19.78 -17.89
C ARG A 295 -0.10 -19.64 -18.52
N LEU A 296 -0.23 -19.98 -19.81
CA LEU A 296 -1.53 -20.03 -20.49
C LEU A 296 -2.42 -21.13 -19.91
N ALA A 297 -1.89 -22.32 -19.63
CA ALA A 297 -2.63 -23.38 -18.97
C ALA A 297 -3.11 -22.98 -17.57
N GLY A 298 -2.38 -22.11 -16.87
CA GLY A 298 -2.82 -21.50 -15.61
C GLY A 298 -4.13 -20.71 -15.73
N VAL A 299 -4.35 -20.00 -16.84
CA VAL A 299 -5.64 -19.33 -17.11
C VAL A 299 -6.75 -20.37 -17.26
N ALA A 300 -6.55 -21.41 -18.07
CA ALA A 300 -7.54 -22.47 -18.25
C ALA A 300 -7.87 -23.21 -16.94
N ARG A 301 -6.85 -23.45 -16.10
CA ARG A 301 -7.05 -24.01 -14.76
C ARG A 301 -7.83 -23.07 -13.87
N ALA A 302 -7.54 -21.77 -13.89
CA ALA A 302 -8.31 -20.79 -13.13
C ALA A 302 -9.81 -20.80 -13.49
N LEU A 303 -10.14 -20.93 -14.77
CA LEU A 303 -11.53 -21.06 -15.23
C LEU A 303 -12.21 -22.33 -14.70
N ALA A 304 -11.49 -23.44 -14.60
CA ALA A 304 -12.01 -24.70 -14.09
C ALA A 304 -12.15 -24.78 -12.56
N GLN A 305 -11.55 -23.84 -11.81
CA GLN A 305 -11.60 -23.84 -10.35
C GLN A 305 -12.94 -23.32 -9.82
N PRO A 306 -13.47 -23.89 -8.72
CA PRO A 306 -14.65 -23.36 -8.02
C PRO A 306 -14.27 -22.18 -7.11
N ALA A 307 -13.50 -21.23 -7.65
CA ALA A 307 -13.08 -19.99 -7.02
C ALA A 307 -13.69 -18.81 -7.77
N ASP A 308 -14.30 -17.88 -7.04
CA ASP A 308 -14.95 -16.69 -7.60
C ASP A 308 -13.94 -15.56 -7.83
N ILE A 309 -12.76 -15.66 -7.21
CA ILE A 309 -11.66 -14.70 -7.33
C ILE A 309 -10.44 -15.41 -7.92
N VAL A 310 -9.81 -14.78 -8.91
CA VAL A 310 -8.54 -15.21 -9.50
C VAL A 310 -7.53 -14.07 -9.38
N MET A 311 -6.46 -14.29 -8.62
CA MET A 311 -5.47 -13.25 -8.31
C MET A 311 -4.11 -13.60 -8.88
N ALA A 312 -3.50 -12.64 -9.58
CA ALA A 312 -2.12 -12.74 -9.99
C ALA A 312 -1.19 -12.74 -8.76
N VAL A 313 -0.21 -13.65 -8.71
CA VAL A 313 0.75 -13.66 -7.60
C VAL A 313 1.73 -12.49 -7.66
N ARG A 314 2.05 -12.01 -8.86
CA ARG A 314 2.83 -10.78 -9.10
C ARG A 314 2.65 -10.29 -10.54
N GLY A 315 3.01 -9.02 -10.76
CA GLY A 315 3.27 -8.49 -12.10
C GLY A 315 4.67 -8.84 -12.63
N GLY A 316 5.35 -7.87 -13.23
CA GLY A 316 6.68 -8.03 -13.82
C GLY A 316 6.66 -7.90 -15.33
N TYR A 317 6.85 -9.00 -16.06
CA TYR A 317 6.74 -9.02 -17.52
C TYR A 317 6.41 -10.42 -17.99
N GLY A 318 5.39 -10.55 -18.83
CA GLY A 318 5.06 -11.82 -19.49
C GLY A 318 3.64 -11.94 -20.00
N MET A 319 2.71 -11.12 -19.47
CA MET A 319 1.29 -11.17 -19.84
C MET A 319 1.07 -10.90 -21.32
N SER A 320 1.77 -9.92 -21.89
CA SER A 320 1.64 -9.53 -23.32
C SER A 320 1.94 -10.68 -24.30
N ARG A 321 2.72 -11.70 -23.88
CA ARG A 321 2.99 -12.89 -24.71
C ARG A 321 1.80 -13.84 -24.82
N LEU A 322 0.81 -13.69 -23.95
CA LEU A 322 -0.30 -14.64 -23.80
C LEU A 322 -1.59 -14.13 -24.46
N LEU A 323 -1.74 -12.82 -24.67
CA LEU A 323 -3.02 -12.20 -25.01
C LEU A 323 -3.72 -12.82 -26.22
N SER A 324 -2.97 -13.15 -27.28
CA SER A 324 -3.52 -13.76 -28.51
C SER A 324 -3.92 -15.22 -28.40
N ARG A 325 -3.63 -15.86 -27.27
CA ARG A 325 -3.91 -17.28 -27.03
C ARG A 325 -4.93 -17.49 -25.91
N ILE A 326 -5.34 -16.42 -25.22
CA ILE A 326 -6.38 -16.48 -24.19
C ILE A 326 -7.74 -16.50 -24.87
N ASP A 327 -8.61 -17.41 -24.43
CA ASP A 327 -10.04 -17.40 -24.79
C ASP A 327 -10.76 -16.36 -23.91
N TRP A 328 -10.80 -15.12 -24.39
CA TRP A 328 -11.39 -14.00 -23.66
C TRP A 328 -12.88 -14.16 -23.38
N ARG A 329 -13.60 -14.85 -24.29
CA ARG A 329 -15.03 -15.12 -24.09
C ARG A 329 -15.22 -16.10 -22.94
N ALA A 330 -14.43 -17.18 -22.89
CA ALA A 330 -14.48 -18.10 -21.75
C ALA A 330 -14.10 -17.42 -20.43
N VAL A 331 -13.16 -16.47 -20.45
CA VAL A 331 -12.82 -15.64 -19.27
C VAL A 331 -14.02 -14.82 -18.83
N ALA A 332 -14.69 -14.10 -19.74
CA ALA A 332 -15.87 -13.30 -19.43
C ALA A 332 -17.06 -14.15 -18.95
N ASP A 333 -17.37 -15.24 -19.66
CA ASP A 333 -18.49 -16.15 -19.36
C ASP A 333 -18.32 -16.86 -18.01
N SER A 334 -17.10 -16.90 -17.46
CA SER A 334 -16.84 -17.48 -16.14
C SER A 334 -17.44 -16.68 -14.98
N GLY A 335 -17.71 -15.39 -15.17
CA GLY A 335 -18.18 -14.48 -14.12
C GLY A 335 -17.19 -14.26 -12.95
N LYS A 336 -15.96 -14.75 -13.08
CA LYS A 336 -14.93 -14.66 -12.03
C LYS A 336 -14.34 -13.26 -11.98
N ARG A 337 -13.93 -12.84 -10.78
CA ARG A 337 -13.24 -11.57 -10.55
C ARG A 337 -11.74 -11.78 -10.67
N PHE A 338 -11.16 -11.32 -11.79
CA PHE A 338 -9.73 -11.36 -12.03
C PHE A 338 -9.07 -10.10 -11.45
N VAL A 339 -8.03 -10.26 -10.64
CA VAL A 339 -7.36 -9.15 -9.93
C VAL A 339 -5.84 -9.20 -10.06
N GLY A 340 -5.25 -8.02 -10.28
CA GLY A 340 -3.81 -7.76 -10.27
C GLY A 340 -3.50 -6.35 -10.82
N HIS A 341 -2.26 -5.90 -10.72
CA HIS A 341 -1.81 -4.61 -11.29
C HIS A 341 -0.43 -4.76 -11.97
N SER A 342 0.19 -3.65 -12.39
CA SER A 342 1.46 -3.65 -13.13
C SER A 342 1.30 -4.36 -14.49
N ASP A 343 2.14 -5.37 -14.82
CA ASP A 343 2.01 -6.20 -16.04
C ASP A 343 0.61 -6.82 -16.24
N PHE A 344 -0.14 -7.06 -15.15
CA PHE A 344 -1.50 -7.59 -15.22
C PHE A 344 -2.51 -6.60 -15.79
N THR A 345 -2.18 -5.30 -15.88
CA THR A 345 -2.95 -4.28 -16.60
C THR A 345 -3.25 -4.73 -18.03
N ALA A 346 -2.31 -5.43 -18.69
CA ALA A 346 -2.54 -5.93 -20.04
C ALA A 346 -3.67 -6.96 -20.12
N PHE A 347 -3.85 -7.78 -19.08
CA PHE A 347 -4.98 -8.71 -19.00
C PHE A 347 -6.29 -7.96 -18.79
N ASN A 348 -6.31 -7.02 -17.83
CA ASN A 348 -7.50 -6.25 -17.50
C ASN A 348 -8.03 -5.48 -18.71
N LEU A 349 -7.15 -4.78 -19.43
CA LEU A 349 -7.50 -4.02 -20.63
C LEU A 349 -7.87 -4.92 -21.81
N ALA A 350 -7.18 -6.06 -21.98
CA ALA A 350 -7.55 -7.00 -23.04
C ALA A 350 -8.93 -7.62 -22.81
N LEU A 351 -9.27 -7.99 -21.57
CA LEU A 351 -10.61 -8.50 -21.24
C LEU A 351 -11.67 -7.45 -21.56
N LEU A 352 -11.47 -6.21 -21.09
CA LEU A 352 -12.38 -5.09 -21.36
C LEU A 352 -12.54 -4.86 -22.87
N ALA A 353 -11.44 -4.81 -23.64
CA ALA A 353 -11.46 -4.56 -25.08
C ALA A 353 -12.18 -5.68 -25.86
N GLN A 354 -12.02 -6.94 -25.44
CA GLN A 354 -12.51 -8.10 -26.18
C GLN A 354 -13.96 -8.45 -25.85
N THR A 355 -14.43 -8.14 -24.63
CA THR A 355 -15.74 -8.63 -24.15
C THR A 355 -16.57 -7.59 -23.42
N GLY A 356 -15.99 -6.45 -23.00
CA GLY A 356 -16.65 -5.49 -22.13
C GLY A 356 -16.74 -5.94 -20.66
N ALA A 357 -16.21 -7.11 -20.30
CA ALA A 357 -16.30 -7.63 -18.94
C ALA A 357 -15.39 -6.88 -17.96
N VAL A 358 -15.86 -6.76 -16.72
CA VAL A 358 -15.14 -6.10 -15.63
C VAL A 358 -14.04 -7.00 -15.08
N SER A 359 -12.87 -6.41 -14.85
CA SER A 359 -11.76 -6.97 -14.07
C SER A 359 -11.32 -5.98 -13.01
N TYR A 360 -10.32 -6.33 -12.21
CA TYR A 360 -9.92 -5.51 -11.07
C TYR A 360 -8.43 -5.17 -11.12
N ALA A 361 -8.12 -3.88 -11.16
CA ALA A 361 -6.78 -3.38 -10.93
C ALA A 361 -6.56 -3.28 -9.42
N GLY A 362 -5.71 -4.13 -8.85
CA GLY A 362 -5.61 -4.28 -7.40
C GLY A 362 -4.35 -5.02 -6.94
N PRO A 363 -4.27 -5.39 -5.66
CA PRO A 363 -3.09 -6.04 -5.09
C PRO A 363 -2.79 -7.39 -5.76
N CYS A 364 -1.51 -7.72 -5.86
CA CYS A 364 -1.04 -9.06 -6.21
C CYS A 364 -0.59 -9.81 -4.94
N ALA A 365 -0.72 -11.14 -4.94
CA ALA A 365 -0.52 -11.94 -3.73
C ALA A 365 0.84 -11.67 -3.06
N CYS A 366 1.95 -11.79 -3.79
CA CYS A 366 3.29 -11.70 -3.20
C CYS A 366 3.71 -10.25 -2.87
N SER A 367 3.34 -9.26 -3.69
CA SER A 367 3.75 -7.86 -3.44
C SER A 367 3.02 -7.24 -2.27
N ASP A 368 1.73 -7.55 -2.13
CA ASP A 368 0.82 -6.77 -1.29
C ASP A 368 0.30 -7.56 -0.07
N PHE A 369 0.41 -8.89 -0.06
CA PHE A 369 0.04 -9.71 1.12
C PHE A 369 1.24 -10.37 1.84
N ALA A 370 2.45 -10.19 1.31
CA ALA A 370 3.67 -10.76 1.87
C ALA A 370 4.90 -9.84 1.79
N GLY A 371 4.89 -8.88 0.87
CA GLY A 371 6.03 -8.01 0.59
C GLY A 371 6.10 -6.78 1.50
N PRO A 372 7.09 -5.90 1.25
CA PRO A 372 7.28 -4.66 2.02
C PRO A 372 6.13 -3.66 1.86
N LEU A 373 5.30 -3.84 0.82
CA LEU A 373 4.12 -3.02 0.56
C LEU A 373 2.86 -3.58 1.26
N ALA A 374 2.97 -4.66 2.02
CA ALA A 374 1.85 -5.19 2.80
C ALA A 374 1.36 -4.16 3.82
N ASP A 375 0.06 -3.89 3.77
CA ASP A 375 -0.60 -2.82 4.48
C ASP A 375 -2.05 -3.18 4.76
N ASP A 376 -2.50 -2.92 5.99
CA ASP A 376 -3.82 -3.32 6.48
C ASP A 376 -4.93 -2.62 5.68
N LEU A 377 -4.76 -1.35 5.32
CA LEU A 377 -5.77 -0.62 4.54
C LEU A 377 -5.94 -1.20 3.13
N THR A 378 -4.84 -1.59 2.48
CA THR A 378 -4.85 -2.30 1.20
C THR A 378 -5.64 -3.62 1.30
N HIS A 379 -5.46 -4.34 2.40
CA HIS A 379 -6.15 -5.62 2.65
C HIS A 379 -7.64 -5.41 2.88
N ASP A 380 -8.01 -4.42 3.69
CA ASP A 380 -9.41 -4.07 3.97
C ASP A 380 -10.13 -3.62 2.69
N LEU A 381 -9.54 -2.69 1.91
CA LEU A 381 -10.11 -2.22 0.65
C LEU A 381 -10.26 -3.35 -0.38
N PHE A 382 -9.30 -4.29 -0.43
CA PHE A 382 -9.40 -5.47 -1.27
C PHE A 382 -10.57 -6.36 -0.83
N ALA A 383 -10.67 -6.67 0.47
CA ALA A 383 -11.71 -7.53 1.00
C ALA A 383 -13.10 -6.91 0.80
N GLU A 384 -13.28 -5.63 1.12
CA GLU A 384 -14.55 -4.91 0.92
C GLU A 384 -14.95 -4.88 -0.56
N MET A 385 -14.02 -4.59 -1.48
CA MET A 385 -14.33 -4.63 -2.92
C MET A 385 -14.70 -6.03 -3.40
N MET A 386 -13.99 -7.07 -2.92
CA MET A 386 -14.29 -8.45 -3.28
C MET A 386 -15.58 -8.97 -2.64
N HIS A 387 -15.99 -8.50 -1.47
CA HIS A 387 -17.30 -8.84 -0.91
C HIS A 387 -18.43 -8.00 -1.52
N GLY A 388 -18.08 -6.91 -2.20
CA GLY A 388 -19.03 -5.94 -2.74
C GLY A 388 -19.54 -4.96 -1.69
N ASP A 389 -18.84 -4.78 -0.59
CA ASP A 389 -19.20 -3.86 0.50
C ASP A 389 -18.66 -2.44 0.25
N LEU A 390 -17.64 -2.28 -0.60
CA LEU A 390 -17.05 -0.98 -0.91
C LEU A 390 -17.94 -0.16 -1.87
N GLU A 391 -18.63 0.86 -1.35
CA GLU A 391 -19.52 1.71 -2.14
C GLU A 391 -18.81 2.91 -2.79
N ALA A 392 -17.83 3.49 -2.10
CA ALA A 392 -17.05 4.61 -2.59
C ALA A 392 -15.63 4.61 -2.01
N LEU A 393 -14.70 5.22 -2.73
CA LEU A 393 -13.33 5.48 -2.31
C LEU A 393 -13.10 7.00 -2.27
N SER A 394 -12.77 7.53 -1.09
CA SER A 394 -12.39 8.93 -0.90
C SER A 394 -10.89 9.08 -0.66
N PHE A 395 -10.26 10.09 -1.23
CA PHE A 395 -8.84 10.38 -1.03
C PHE A 395 -8.53 11.87 -1.15
N GLU A 396 -7.43 12.29 -0.51
CA GLU A 396 -6.96 13.68 -0.56
C GLU A 396 -6.46 14.03 -1.97
N SER A 397 -6.90 15.18 -2.46
CA SER A 397 -6.56 15.70 -3.78
C SER A 397 -6.65 17.24 -3.80
N PRO A 398 -5.77 17.94 -3.06
CA PRO A 398 -5.86 19.40 -2.88
C PRO A 398 -5.70 20.20 -4.17
N ASP A 399 -4.99 19.63 -5.16
CA ASP A 399 -4.69 20.26 -6.45
C ASP A 399 -5.58 19.73 -7.59
N ALA A 400 -6.68 19.03 -7.26
CA ALA A 400 -7.60 18.51 -8.26
C ALA A 400 -8.36 19.61 -9.00
N ASP A 401 -8.60 19.39 -10.29
CA ASP A 401 -9.57 20.18 -11.02
C ASP A 401 -11.00 19.88 -10.50
N PRO A 402 -11.89 20.90 -10.39
CA PRO A 402 -13.29 20.69 -10.04
C PRO A 402 -14.00 19.81 -11.07
N ILE A 403 -14.62 18.72 -10.61
CA ILE A 403 -15.37 17.82 -11.48
C ILE A 403 -16.50 17.13 -10.72
N ASP A 404 -17.59 16.87 -11.43
CA ASP A 404 -18.64 15.91 -11.06
C ASP A 404 -19.08 15.23 -12.36
N CYS A 405 -18.67 13.98 -12.53
CA CYS A 405 -18.88 13.25 -13.77
C CYS A 405 -19.11 11.75 -13.55
N ARG A 406 -19.62 11.08 -14.58
CA ARG A 406 -19.89 9.64 -14.58
C ARG A 406 -19.34 9.01 -15.83
N GLY A 407 -18.50 8.01 -15.67
CA GLY A 407 -17.81 7.37 -16.79
C GLY A 407 -17.42 5.94 -16.51
N THR A 408 -17.00 5.23 -17.55
CA THR A 408 -16.36 3.92 -17.39
C THR A 408 -14.98 4.11 -16.79
N LEU A 409 -14.72 3.52 -15.61
CA LEU A 409 -13.40 3.52 -15.00
C LEU A 409 -12.50 2.54 -15.74
N TRP A 410 -11.34 2.99 -16.23
CA TRP A 410 -10.39 2.13 -16.91
C TRP A 410 -8.97 2.68 -16.79
N GLY A 411 -7.97 1.85 -17.03
CA GLY A 411 -6.57 2.25 -16.91
C GLY A 411 -5.72 1.25 -16.15
N GLY A 412 -4.70 1.75 -15.44
CA GLY A 412 -3.72 0.97 -14.71
C GLY A 412 -2.30 1.48 -14.93
N ASN A 413 -1.35 0.55 -15.11
CA ASN A 413 0.03 0.91 -15.38
C ASN A 413 0.18 1.59 -16.76
N LEU A 414 0.74 2.81 -16.78
CA LEU A 414 0.82 3.64 -17.99
C LEU A 414 1.66 2.98 -19.10
N ALA A 415 2.84 2.44 -18.77
CA ALA A 415 3.66 1.71 -19.74
C ALA A 415 2.93 0.52 -20.36
N MET A 416 2.23 -0.28 -19.55
CA MET A 416 1.45 -1.41 -20.06
C MET A 416 0.26 -0.96 -20.92
N LEU A 417 -0.47 0.08 -20.51
CA LEU A 417 -1.56 0.65 -21.29
C LEU A 417 -1.07 1.12 -22.67
N VAL A 418 0.02 1.88 -22.70
CA VAL A 418 0.61 2.38 -23.96
C VAL A 418 1.15 1.23 -24.82
N SER A 419 1.67 0.16 -24.22
CA SER A 419 2.13 -1.02 -24.97
C SER A 419 1.04 -1.71 -25.78
N LEU A 420 -0.24 -1.52 -25.42
CA LEU A 420 -1.38 -2.07 -26.13
C LEU A 420 -1.91 -1.14 -27.23
N LEU A 421 -1.50 0.13 -27.25
CA LEU A 421 -2.03 1.12 -28.19
C LEU A 421 -1.79 0.68 -29.64
N GLY A 422 -2.86 0.64 -30.43
CA GLY A 422 -2.84 0.14 -31.81
C GLY A 422 -2.99 -1.38 -31.96
N THR A 423 -3.14 -2.12 -30.86
CA THR A 423 -3.46 -3.57 -30.88
C THR A 423 -4.97 -3.80 -30.70
N PRO A 424 -5.50 -5.01 -31.01
CA PRO A 424 -6.88 -5.37 -30.70
C PRO A 424 -7.23 -5.44 -29.20
N TYR A 425 -6.23 -5.32 -28.33
CA TYR A 425 -6.40 -5.42 -26.88
C TYR A 425 -6.51 -4.05 -26.19
N PHE A 426 -6.49 -2.96 -26.95
CA PHE A 426 -6.68 -1.61 -26.42
C PHE A 426 -8.17 -1.24 -26.39
N PRO A 427 -8.78 -0.99 -25.21
CA PRO A 427 -10.17 -0.57 -25.10
C PRO A 427 -10.43 0.75 -25.82
N GLN A 428 -11.54 0.83 -26.55
CA GLN A 428 -12.03 2.08 -27.11
C GLN A 428 -13.13 2.61 -26.20
N ILE A 429 -12.76 3.47 -25.25
CA ILE A 429 -13.67 4.03 -24.24
C ILE A 429 -13.90 5.51 -24.52
N ASP A 430 -15.17 5.86 -24.68
CA ASP A 430 -15.67 7.23 -24.70
C ASP A 430 -16.28 7.57 -23.33
N ASP A 431 -16.22 8.84 -22.96
CA ASP A 431 -16.69 9.37 -21.69
C ASP A 431 -16.10 8.63 -20.46
N GLY A 432 -14.86 8.15 -20.60
CA GLY A 432 -14.20 7.38 -19.56
C GLY A 432 -13.58 8.21 -18.44
N ILE A 433 -13.29 7.54 -17.33
CA ILE A 433 -12.44 8.03 -16.25
C ILE A 433 -11.17 7.19 -16.30
N LEU A 434 -10.08 7.79 -16.79
CA LEU A 434 -8.82 7.09 -17.05
C LEU A 434 -7.91 7.21 -15.82
N PHE A 435 -7.63 6.11 -15.12
CA PHE A 435 -6.67 6.13 -14.01
C PHE A 435 -5.29 5.62 -14.43
N LEU A 436 -4.22 6.30 -13.98
CA LEU A 436 -2.85 6.03 -14.43
C LEU A 436 -1.88 6.00 -13.26
N GLU A 437 -0.98 5.03 -13.26
CA GLU A 437 0.16 4.90 -12.34
C GLU A 437 1.38 4.37 -13.09
N ASP A 438 2.58 4.56 -12.55
CA ASP A 438 3.77 3.85 -13.08
C ASP A 438 4.91 3.77 -12.05
N VAL A 439 5.96 3.02 -12.39
CA VAL A 439 7.13 2.81 -11.51
C VAL A 439 8.42 2.84 -12.29
N SER A 440 9.47 3.43 -11.71
CA SER A 440 10.82 3.52 -12.28
C SER A 440 10.90 4.24 -13.63
N GLU A 441 9.89 5.06 -13.95
CA GLU A 441 9.85 5.83 -15.19
C GLU A 441 10.14 7.30 -14.94
N HIS A 442 11.21 7.79 -15.57
CA HIS A 442 11.57 9.21 -15.51
C HIS A 442 10.42 10.09 -16.05
N PRO A 443 10.17 11.28 -15.48
CA PRO A 443 9.12 12.19 -15.95
C PRO A 443 8.99 12.37 -17.47
N TYR A 444 10.09 12.51 -18.22
CA TYR A 444 10.02 12.66 -19.68
C TYR A 444 9.46 11.43 -20.39
N ARG A 445 9.58 10.23 -19.79
CA ARG A 445 9.00 9.00 -20.35
C ARG A 445 7.52 8.93 -20.05
N ILE A 446 7.11 9.36 -18.86
CA ILE A 446 5.70 9.56 -18.50
C ILE A 446 5.06 10.55 -19.49
N GLU A 447 5.66 11.74 -19.65
CA GLU A 447 5.18 12.76 -20.60
C GLU A 447 5.10 12.20 -22.02
N ARG A 448 6.15 11.52 -22.50
CA ARG A 448 6.13 10.91 -23.84
C ARG A 448 5.00 9.90 -24.03
N MET A 449 4.69 9.12 -23.00
CA MET A 449 3.58 8.18 -23.01
C MET A 449 2.23 8.89 -23.00
N LEU A 450 2.07 9.94 -22.20
CA LEU A 450 0.87 10.77 -22.19
C LEU A 450 0.66 11.50 -23.53
N ILE A 451 1.73 12.02 -24.14
CA ILE A 451 1.73 12.60 -25.50
C ILE A 451 1.26 11.56 -26.51
N GLN A 452 1.71 10.31 -26.42
CA GLN A 452 1.29 9.27 -27.35
C GLN A 452 -0.23 8.99 -27.23
N LEU A 453 -0.77 8.98 -26.01
CA LEU A 453 -2.21 8.86 -25.78
C LEU A 453 -2.99 10.08 -26.28
N GLN A 454 -2.43 11.28 -26.11
CA GLN A 454 -2.98 12.52 -26.62
C GLN A 454 -3.06 12.50 -28.15
N GLN A 455 -1.95 12.20 -28.83
CA GLN A 455 -1.86 12.19 -30.29
C GLN A 455 -2.70 11.08 -30.93
N ALA A 456 -2.89 9.97 -30.22
CA ALA A 456 -3.81 8.91 -30.63
C ALA A 456 -5.30 9.24 -30.38
N GLY A 457 -5.60 10.42 -29.85
CA GLY A 457 -6.96 10.86 -29.54
C GLY A 457 -7.60 10.10 -28.38
N VAL A 458 -6.83 9.40 -27.56
CA VAL A 458 -7.34 8.67 -26.39
C VAL A 458 -7.79 9.65 -25.32
N LEU A 459 -6.93 10.62 -24.96
CA LEU A 459 -7.22 11.57 -23.88
C LEU A 459 -8.41 12.47 -24.21
N ALA A 460 -8.57 12.86 -25.49
CA ALA A 460 -9.70 13.70 -25.94
C ALA A 460 -11.09 13.05 -25.78
N ARG A 461 -11.14 11.73 -25.53
CA ARG A 461 -12.38 10.97 -25.34
C ARG A 461 -12.70 10.70 -23.87
N GLN A 462 -11.87 11.17 -22.94
CA GLN A 462 -12.04 10.94 -21.51
C GLN A 462 -12.58 12.20 -20.84
N GLN A 463 -13.35 12.00 -19.78
CA GLN A 463 -13.84 13.10 -18.93
C GLN A 463 -12.77 13.56 -17.95
N ALA A 464 -11.95 12.63 -17.47
CA ALA A 464 -10.93 12.88 -16.46
C ALA A 464 -9.77 11.90 -16.53
N ILE A 465 -8.61 12.36 -16.06
CA ILE A 465 -7.48 11.51 -15.69
C ILE A 465 -7.35 11.51 -14.17
N VAL A 466 -7.32 10.33 -13.57
CA VAL A 466 -7.07 10.15 -12.13
C VAL A 466 -5.66 9.59 -11.95
N LEU A 467 -4.78 10.35 -11.32
CA LEU A 467 -3.38 9.96 -11.16
C LEU A 467 -3.19 9.23 -9.84
N GLY A 468 -2.74 7.98 -9.96
CA GLY A 468 -2.17 7.20 -8.87
C GLY A 468 -0.72 7.62 -8.60
N THR A 469 0.06 6.69 -8.05
CA THR A 469 1.45 6.94 -7.70
C THR A 469 2.39 6.68 -8.87
N PHE A 470 3.37 7.58 -9.02
CA PHE A 470 4.49 7.45 -9.94
C PHE A 470 5.77 7.38 -9.11
N THR A 471 6.30 6.18 -8.91
CA THR A 471 7.36 5.92 -7.91
C THR A 471 8.70 5.55 -8.53
N ASP A 472 9.76 5.52 -7.71
CA ASP A 472 11.10 5.01 -8.03
C ASP A 472 11.82 5.64 -9.24
N TYR A 473 11.37 6.79 -9.73
CA TYR A 473 12.11 7.57 -10.71
C TYR A 473 13.20 8.41 -10.05
N ARG A 474 14.21 8.79 -10.83
CA ARG A 474 15.32 9.63 -10.37
C ARG A 474 15.51 10.78 -11.34
N LEU A 475 15.46 11.99 -10.80
CA LEU A 475 15.86 13.20 -11.52
C LEU A 475 17.39 13.27 -11.58
N ALA A 476 17.88 13.97 -12.58
CA ALA A 476 19.27 14.25 -12.83
C ALA A 476 19.50 15.76 -13.02
N GLU A 477 20.74 16.21 -12.87
CA GLU A 477 21.09 17.64 -13.00
C GLU A 477 20.68 18.22 -14.36
N GLN A 478 20.74 17.42 -15.43
CA GLN A 478 20.35 17.86 -16.77
C GLN A 478 18.85 18.17 -16.92
N ASP A 479 17.99 17.73 -16.01
CA ASP A 479 16.55 18.04 -16.06
C ASP A 479 16.28 19.51 -15.78
N ARG A 480 17.20 20.21 -15.10
CA ARG A 480 17.14 21.68 -14.91
C ARG A 480 15.79 22.17 -14.38
N GLY A 481 15.23 21.45 -13.41
CA GLY A 481 13.93 21.77 -12.80
C GLY A 481 12.73 21.13 -13.49
N TYR A 482 12.93 20.34 -14.54
CA TYR A 482 11.88 19.48 -15.09
C TYR A 482 11.63 18.27 -14.18
N ASP A 483 10.37 18.06 -13.82
CA ASP A 483 9.92 16.98 -12.94
C ASP A 483 8.56 16.41 -13.39
N LEU A 484 7.96 15.54 -12.57
CA LEU A 484 6.66 14.94 -12.87
C LEU A 484 5.53 15.97 -12.91
N GLN A 485 5.56 16.97 -12.03
CA GLN A 485 4.53 18.00 -12.00
C GLN A 485 4.56 18.82 -13.30
N ALA A 486 5.75 19.19 -13.77
CA ALA A 486 5.92 19.88 -15.04
C ALA A 486 5.35 19.08 -16.23
N ALA A 487 5.54 17.75 -16.24
CA ALA A 487 4.97 16.87 -17.26
C ALA A 487 3.42 16.83 -17.22
N ILE A 488 2.85 16.76 -16.01
CA ILE A 488 1.40 16.75 -15.80
C ILE A 488 0.80 18.10 -16.21
N ASP A 489 1.39 19.21 -15.77
CA ASP A 489 0.95 20.57 -16.07
C ASP A 489 0.94 20.82 -17.59
N TRP A 490 1.96 20.32 -18.29
CA TRP A 490 2.02 20.40 -19.75
C TRP A 490 0.86 19.63 -20.40
N ILE A 491 0.59 18.40 -19.97
CA ILE A 491 -0.53 17.60 -20.49
C ILE A 491 -1.88 18.24 -20.20
N LYS A 492 -2.06 18.80 -19.00
CA LYS A 492 -3.26 19.58 -18.63
C LYS A 492 -3.45 20.75 -19.60
N ALA A 493 -2.41 21.54 -19.81
CA ALA A 493 -2.46 22.71 -20.69
C ALA A 493 -2.75 22.35 -22.16
N GLU A 494 -2.18 21.24 -22.65
CA GLU A 494 -2.33 20.82 -24.05
C GLU A 494 -3.71 20.19 -24.33
N THR A 495 -4.30 19.49 -23.36
CA THR A 495 -5.54 18.73 -23.57
C THR A 495 -6.78 19.39 -22.98
N GLY A 496 -6.62 20.25 -21.97
CA GLY A 496 -7.73 20.77 -21.18
C GLY A 496 -8.47 19.72 -20.34
N ILE A 497 -7.94 18.50 -20.23
CA ILE A 497 -8.57 17.43 -19.46
C ILE A 497 -8.45 17.70 -17.96
N ALA A 498 -9.51 17.40 -17.21
CA ALA A 498 -9.46 17.43 -15.75
C ALA A 498 -8.49 16.35 -15.23
N VAL A 499 -7.58 16.74 -14.34
CA VAL A 499 -6.61 15.85 -13.71
C VAL A 499 -6.79 15.86 -12.20
N ILE A 500 -6.97 14.66 -11.64
CA ILE A 500 -7.25 14.43 -10.23
C ILE A 500 -6.09 13.61 -9.65
N PRO A 501 -5.14 14.22 -8.92
CA PRO A 501 -4.03 13.50 -8.30
C PRO A 501 -4.44 12.75 -7.02
N GLY A 502 -3.53 11.97 -6.46
CA GLY A 502 -3.66 11.46 -5.08
C GLY A 502 -4.44 10.15 -4.93
N LEU A 503 -4.82 9.49 -6.03
CA LEU A 503 -5.46 8.17 -5.97
C LEU A 503 -4.52 7.18 -5.26
N PRO A 504 -4.95 6.50 -4.19
CA PRO A 504 -4.13 5.53 -3.47
C PRO A 504 -4.00 4.23 -4.27
N PHE A 505 -3.30 4.28 -5.40
CA PHE A 505 -3.13 3.17 -6.32
C PHE A 505 -1.80 3.29 -7.07
N GLY A 506 -1.09 2.19 -7.25
CA GLY A 506 0.19 2.14 -7.99
C GLY A 506 1.23 1.25 -7.30
N HIS A 507 2.51 1.46 -7.54
CA HIS A 507 3.61 0.71 -6.91
C HIS A 507 4.00 1.28 -5.54
N SER A 508 2.99 1.57 -4.72
CA SER A 508 3.11 2.05 -3.34
C SER A 508 1.98 1.48 -2.48
N SER A 509 2.03 1.77 -1.19
CA SER A 509 0.98 1.49 -0.22
C SER A 509 0.45 2.82 0.36
N PRO A 510 -0.87 2.97 0.63
CA PRO A 510 -1.93 1.96 0.44
C PRO A 510 -2.32 1.78 -1.04
N LYS A 511 -3.00 0.67 -1.36
CA LYS A 511 -3.46 0.34 -2.71
C LYS A 511 -4.93 -0.04 -2.74
N ALA A 512 -5.74 0.76 -3.40
CA ALA A 512 -7.14 0.47 -3.69
C ALA A 512 -7.28 -0.68 -4.69
N THR A 513 -8.46 -1.31 -4.69
CA THR A 513 -8.88 -2.25 -5.74
C THR A 513 -9.93 -1.57 -6.59
N LEU A 514 -9.65 -1.41 -7.89
CA LEU A 514 -10.43 -0.60 -8.82
C LEU A 514 -11.10 -1.47 -9.90
N PRO A 515 -12.41 -1.34 -10.15
CA PRO A 515 -13.14 -2.18 -11.11
C PRO A 515 -12.99 -1.61 -12.53
N VAL A 516 -12.05 -2.18 -13.30
CA VAL A 516 -11.77 -1.81 -14.69
C VAL A 516 -12.91 -2.26 -15.58
N GLY A 517 -13.59 -1.30 -16.22
CA GLY A 517 -14.74 -1.49 -17.09
C GLY A 517 -16.08 -1.15 -16.43
N GLN A 518 -16.11 -0.91 -15.12
CA GLN A 518 -17.34 -0.53 -14.41
C GLN A 518 -17.64 0.96 -14.59
N ARG A 519 -18.92 1.32 -14.70
CA ARG A 519 -19.36 2.71 -14.67
C ARG A 519 -19.34 3.22 -13.23
N VAL A 520 -18.68 4.35 -12.99
CA VAL A 520 -18.50 4.96 -11.66
C VAL A 520 -18.80 6.46 -11.72
N GLY A 521 -19.05 7.05 -10.56
CA GLY A 521 -19.03 8.51 -10.37
C GLY A 521 -17.64 8.99 -9.93
N LEU A 522 -17.25 10.18 -10.37
CA LEU A 522 -16.07 10.91 -9.87
C LEU A 522 -16.49 12.34 -9.51
N ALA A 523 -16.25 12.74 -8.27
CA ALA A 523 -16.49 14.10 -7.82
C ALA A 523 -15.29 14.65 -7.03
N THR A 524 -15.07 15.96 -7.08
CA THR A 524 -14.08 16.66 -6.24
C THR A 524 -14.73 17.78 -5.44
N GLU A 525 -14.46 17.83 -4.14
CA GLU A 525 -15.00 18.82 -3.21
C GLU A 525 -14.01 19.04 -2.05
N ASP A 526 -13.77 20.31 -1.68
CA ASP A 526 -12.95 20.70 -0.52
C ASP A 526 -11.58 20.00 -0.40
N GLY A 527 -10.88 19.85 -1.53
CA GLY A 527 -9.56 19.21 -1.59
C GLY A 527 -9.59 17.68 -1.46
N MET A 528 -10.77 17.07 -1.59
CA MET A 528 -10.99 15.63 -1.63
C MET A 528 -11.52 15.20 -3.00
N ALA A 529 -11.22 13.96 -3.37
CA ALA A 529 -11.81 13.28 -4.51
C ALA A 529 -12.59 12.04 -4.05
N TYR A 530 -13.69 11.76 -4.74
CA TYR A 530 -14.61 10.66 -4.43
C TYR A 530 -14.86 9.84 -5.69
N LEU A 531 -14.48 8.56 -5.66
CA LEU A 531 -14.85 7.56 -6.66
C LEU A 531 -16.01 6.72 -6.12
N VAL A 532 -17.19 6.83 -6.74
CA VAL A 532 -18.41 6.15 -6.30
C VAL A 532 -18.68 4.93 -7.18
N PHE A 533 -18.61 3.73 -6.62
CA PHE A 533 -18.76 2.45 -7.33
C PHE A 533 -20.22 1.98 -7.41
N LYS A 534 -21.02 2.29 -6.38
CA LYS A 534 -22.44 1.93 -6.31
C LYS A 534 -23.27 3.16 -6.02
N GLU A 535 -24.35 3.33 -6.76
CA GLU A 535 -25.29 4.40 -6.51
C GLU A 535 -26.58 3.85 -5.97
N HIS A 536 -27.02 4.40 -4.85
CA HIS A 536 -28.35 4.17 -4.33
C HIS A 536 -29.33 5.12 -5.01
N HIS A 537 -30.15 4.59 -5.91
CA HIS A 537 -31.35 5.30 -6.33
C HIS A 537 -32.34 5.27 -5.18
N HIS A 538 -32.43 6.36 -4.42
CA HIS A 538 -33.58 6.57 -3.56
C HIS A 538 -34.80 6.78 -4.46
N ALA A 539 -35.61 5.74 -4.63
CA ALA A 539 -36.98 5.90 -5.10
C ALA A 539 -37.70 6.76 -4.06
N HIS A 540 -37.94 8.01 -4.42
CA HIS A 540 -38.89 8.86 -3.70
C HIS A 540 -40.29 8.35 -4.09
N ASP A 541 -40.81 7.39 -3.33
CA ASP A 541 -42.23 7.06 -3.28
C ASP A 541 -42.99 8.07 -2.41
#